data_AF-A0A9X1JNR2-F1
#
_entry.id   AF-A0A9X1JNR2-F1
#
_cell.length_a   1.000
_cell.length_b   1.000
_cell.length_c   1.000
_cell.angle_alpha   90.00
_cell.angle_beta   90.00
_cell.angle_gamma   90.00
#
_symmetry.space_group_name_H-M   'P 1'
#
loop_
_entity.id
_entity.type
_entity.pdbx_description
1 polymer ?
#
loop_
_entity_poly.entity_id
_entity_poly.type
_entity_poly.pdbx_seq_one_letter_code
_entity_poly.pdbx_strand_id
1 'polypeptide(L)'
;MKPTLKRALPCAVFGHNYIKSKTYADHTAELSCCHCNTVVKTDIHGNFEEFNITNKDIQSTLRQLFHLKLQISKPNFLDNR
;
A
#
# COMPACT_ATOMS: atom_id res chain seq x y z
N MET A 1 11.16 0.24 -10.61
CA MET A 1 10.85 -0.28 -9.26
C MET A 1 10.52 -1.75 -9.41
N LYS A 2 11.29 -2.68 -8.82
CA LYS A 2 11.07 -4.12 -9.01
C LYS A 2 9.85 -4.54 -8.20
N PRO A 3 8.78 -5.09 -8.81
CA PRO A 3 7.63 -5.58 -8.07
C PRO A 3 8.09 -6.74 -7.18
N THR A 4 7.81 -6.65 -5.89
CA THR A 4 8.11 -7.72 -4.95
C THR A 4 7.06 -8.81 -5.01
N LEU A 5 7.53 -10.03 -4.73
CA LEU A 5 6.87 -11.33 -4.90
C LEU A 5 5.35 -11.33 -4.65
N LYS A 6 4.65 -12.17 -5.46
CA LYS A 6 3.19 -12.34 -5.63
C LYS A 6 2.30 -12.49 -4.38
N ARG A 7 2.83 -12.39 -3.16
CA ARG A 7 2.09 -12.54 -1.89
C ARG A 7 2.32 -11.42 -0.87
N ALA A 8 3.08 -10.37 -1.22
CA ALA A 8 3.30 -9.24 -0.32
C ALA A 8 2.16 -8.22 -0.45
N LEU A 9 1.64 -7.74 0.68
CA LEU A 9 0.63 -6.67 0.72
C LEU A 9 1.31 -5.33 0.36
N PRO A 10 0.91 -4.66 -0.74
CA PRO A 10 1.55 -3.42 -1.15
C PRO A 10 1.04 -2.23 -0.33
N CYS A 11 1.92 -1.27 -0.06
CA CYS A 11 1.58 -0.02 0.58
C CYS A 11 0.81 0.89 -0.38
N ALA A 12 -0.23 1.55 0.12
CA ALA A 12 -1.07 2.43 -0.69
C ALA A 12 -0.38 3.74 -1.11
N VAL A 13 0.81 4.02 -0.56
CA VAL A 13 1.57 5.25 -0.83
C VAL A 13 2.40 5.11 -2.12
N PHE A 14 3.19 4.05 -2.24
CA PHE A 14 4.10 3.87 -3.39
C PHE A 14 4.19 2.44 -3.91
N GLY A 15 3.46 1.49 -3.30
CA GLY A 15 3.49 0.07 -3.67
C GLY A 15 4.70 -0.70 -3.13
N HIS A 16 5.33 -0.24 -2.05
CA HIS A 16 6.33 -1.02 -1.30
C HIS A 16 5.66 -2.15 -0.53
N ASN A 17 6.43 -3.06 0.09
CA ASN A 17 5.81 -4.09 0.91
C ASN A 17 5.52 -3.59 2.32
N TYR A 18 4.33 -3.90 2.79
CA TYR A 18 4.07 -3.97 4.21
C TYR A 18 4.72 -5.22 4.81
N ILE A 19 5.31 -5.06 6.00
CA ILE A 19 5.87 -6.13 6.83
C ILE A 19 5.06 -6.18 8.12
N LYS A 20 4.75 -7.39 8.60
CA LYS A 20 4.03 -7.55 9.86
C LYS A 20 4.94 -7.21 11.04
N SER A 21 4.58 -6.16 11.78
CA SER A 21 5.34 -5.64 12.91
C SER A 21 4.81 -6.20 14.24
N LYS A 22 3.49 -6.33 14.38
CA LYS A 22 2.85 -6.78 15.62
C LYS A 22 1.54 -7.51 15.34
N THR A 23 1.12 -8.37 16.26
CA THR A 23 -0.24 -8.93 16.32
C THR A 23 -0.85 -8.56 17.65
N TYR A 24 -2.10 -8.12 17.66
CA TYR A 24 -2.85 -7.77 18.84
C TYR A 24 -3.78 -8.92 19.27
N ALA A 25 -4.29 -8.85 20.50
CA ALA A 25 -5.16 -9.87 21.08
C ALA A 25 -6.54 -9.94 20.42
N ASP A 26 -6.99 -8.85 19.82
CA ASP A 26 -8.20 -8.77 19.00
C ASP A 26 -8.00 -9.36 17.58
N HIS A 27 -6.88 -10.06 17.36
CA HIS A 27 -6.49 -10.67 16.09
C HIS A 27 -6.19 -9.67 14.98
N THR A 28 -6.12 -8.37 15.27
CA THR A 28 -5.62 -7.38 14.33
C THR A 28 -4.10 -7.48 14.20
N ALA A 29 -3.58 -7.17 13.02
CA ALA A 29 -2.15 -7.13 12.74
C ALA A 29 -1.71 -5.71 12.44
N GLU A 30 -0.60 -5.29 13.04
CA GLU A 30 0.09 -4.07 12.65
C GLU A 30 1.06 -4.36 11.52
N LEU A 31 0.96 -3.58 10.46
CA LEU A 31 1.78 -3.67 9.28
C LEU A 31 2.55 -2.36 9.09
N SER A 32 3.87 -2.44 8.95
CA SER A 32 4.72 -1.28 8.68
C SER A 32 5.34 -1.38 7.30
N CYS A 33 5.26 -0.30 6.53
CA CYS A 33 5.88 -0.21 5.22
C CYS A 33 7.40 -0.15 5.39
N CYS A 34 8.14 -1.00 4.69
CA CYS A 34 9.61 -1.06 4.79
C CYS A 34 10.36 0.21 4.34
N HIS A 35 9.67 1.11 3.64
CA HIS A 35 10.28 2.33 3.08
C HIS A 35 9.55 3.63 3.44
N CYS A 36 8.23 3.59 3.61
CA CYS A 36 7.45 4.81 3.86
C CYS A 36 7.32 5.14 5.35
N ASN A 37 7.72 4.22 6.24
CA ASN A 37 7.40 4.27 7.67
C ASN A 37 5.90 4.42 8.00
N THR A 38 5.01 4.23 7.01
CA THR A 38 3.58 4.18 7.25
C THR A 38 3.21 2.90 7.98
N VAL A 39 2.43 3.07 9.03
CA VAL A 39 1.86 1.97 9.81
C VAL A 39 0.37 1.89 9.49
N VAL A 40 -0.13 0.67 9.29
CA VAL A 40 -1.54 0.38 9.11
C VAL A 40 -1.92 -0.81 9.96
N LYS A 41 -3.18 -0.87 10.40
CA LYS A 41 -3.75 -2.05 11.04
C LYS A 41 -4.59 -2.81 10.04
N THR A 42 -4.51 -4.13 10.08
CA THR A 42 -5.38 -5.00 9.30
C THR A 42 -6.20 -5.91 10.20
N ASP A 43 -7.46 -6.13 9.84
CA ASP A 43 -8.30 -7.15 10.46
C ASP A 43 -7.83 -8.59 10.09
N ILE A 44 -8.56 -9.59 10.58
CA ILE A 44 -8.27 -11.01 10.29
C ILE A 44 -8.50 -11.39 8.81
N HIS A 45 -9.23 -10.56 8.07
CA HIS A 45 -9.54 -10.74 6.64
C HIS A 45 -8.54 -9.99 5.74
N GLY A 46 -7.65 -9.17 6.32
CA GLY A 46 -6.67 -8.35 5.61
C GLY A 46 -7.19 -6.98 5.15
N ASN A 47 -8.35 -6.53 5.65
CA ASN A 47 -8.86 -5.19 5.38
C ASN A 47 -8.11 -4.17 6.23
N PHE A 48 -7.79 -3.02 5.64
CA PHE A 48 -7.11 -1.92 6.34
C PHE A 48 -8.10 -1.15 7.21
N GLU A 49 -7.90 -1.21 8.52
CA GLU A 49 -8.75 -0.55 9.51
C GLU A 49 -8.41 0.94 9.64
N GLU A 50 -7.13 1.33 9.47
CA GLU A 50 -6.74 2.72 9.66
C GLU A 50 -5.38 3.05 9.00
N PHE A 51 -5.32 4.19 8.31
CA PHE A 51 -4.07 4.79 7.83
C PHE A 51 -3.55 5.77 8.88
N ASN A 52 -2.33 5.57 9.36
CA ASN A 52 -1.69 6.44 10.36
C ASN A 52 -1.12 7.74 9.74
N ILE A 53 -1.80 8.30 8.73
CA ILE A 53 -1.51 9.65 8.22
C ILE A 53 -2.61 10.54 8.77
N THR A 54 -2.30 11.29 9.83
CA THR A 54 -3.26 12.18 10.50
C THR A 54 -3.76 13.31 9.59
N ASN A 55 -2.98 13.67 8.56
CA ASN A 55 -3.35 14.66 7.57
C ASN A 55 -4.01 14.01 6.34
N LYS A 56 -5.33 14.23 6.20
CA LYS A 56 -6.14 13.69 5.11
C LYS A 56 -5.73 14.20 3.72
N ASP A 57 -5.26 15.44 3.62
CA ASP A 57 -4.86 16.02 2.33
C ASP A 57 -3.60 15.35 1.81
N ILE A 58 -2.59 15.17 2.68
CA ILE A 58 -1.36 14.44 2.35
C ILE A 58 -1.69 13.00 1.93
N GLN A 59 -2.57 12.32 2.67
CA GLN A 59 -3.01 10.98 2.33
C GLN A 59 -3.67 10.93 0.94
N SER A 60 -4.55 11.88 0.65
CA SER A 60 -5.25 11.98 -0.64
C SER A 60 -4.27 12.22 -1.80
N THR A 61 -3.36 13.19 -1.65
CA THR A 61 -2.37 13.53 -2.67
C THR A 61 -1.43 12.35 -2.96
N LEU A 62 -0.93 11.67 -1.93
CA LEU A 62 -0.05 10.50 -2.11
C LEU A 62 -0.77 9.36 -2.82
N ARG A 63 -2.05 9.12 -2.47
CA ARG A 63 -2.88 8.11 -3.13
C ARG A 63 -3.11 8.45 -4.61
N GLN A 64 -3.39 9.71 -4.93
CA GLN A 64 -3.54 10.17 -6.32
C GLN A 64 -2.24 9.95 -7.13
N LEU A 65 -1.09 10.36 -6.59
CA LEU A 65 0.22 10.15 -7.22
C LEU A 65 0.50 8.66 -7.48
N PHE A 66 0.17 7.79 -6.54
CA PHE A 66 0.32 6.35 -6.72
C PHE A 66 -0.54 5.82 -7.88
N HIS A 67 -1.82 6.22 -7.92
CA HIS A 67 -2.72 5.82 -9.02
C HIS A 67 -2.22 6.33 -10.38
N LEU A 68 -1.74 7.57 -10.45
CA LEU A 68 -1.14 8.12 -11.67
C LEU A 68 0.08 7.31 -12.12
N LYS A 69 0.98 6.97 -11.19
CA LYS A 69 2.14 6.11 -11.47
C LYS A 69 1.72 4.75 -12.01
N LEU A 70 0.68 4.13 -11.45
CA LEU A 70 0.16 2.86 -11.94
C LEU A 70 -0.40 2.99 -13.37
N GLN A 71 -1.14 4.06 -13.66
CA GLN A 71 -1.66 4.34 -15.00
C GLN A 71 -0.53 4.56 -16.01
N ILE A 72 0.52 5.29 -15.65
CA ILE A 72 1.70 5.52 -16.51
C ILE A 72 2.47 4.21 -16.73
N SER A 73 2.52 3.33 -15.73
CA SER A 73 3.24 2.05 -15.83
C SER A 73 2.49 0.96 -16.59
N LYS A 74 1.20 1.16 -16.93
CA LYS A 74 0.53 0.27 -17.88
C LYS A 74 1.22 0.44 -19.23
N PRO A 75 1.82 -0.60 -19.83
CA PRO A 75 2.21 -0.50 -21.22
C PRO A 75 0.94 -0.17 -22.01
N ASN A 76 1.01 0.84 -22.88
CA ASN A 76 -0.03 1.08 -23.86
C ASN A 76 -0.22 -0.22 -24.63
N PHE A 77 -1.27 -0.97 -24.31
CA PHE A 77 -1.78 -2.04 -25.16
C PHE A 77 -2.52 -1.37 -26.33
N LEU A 78 -1.77 -0.62 -27.12
CA LEU A 78 -2.15 -0.09 -28.43
C LEU A 78 -0.91 -0.27 -29.30
N ASP A 79 -0.55 -1.53 -29.51
CA ASP A 79 0.18 -1.93 -30.70
C ASP A 79 -0.41 -3.27 -31.16
N ASN A 80 -1.47 -3.19 -31.94
CA ASN A 80 -1.44 -3.85 -33.24
C ASN A 80 -2.54 -3.29 -34.13
N ARG A 81 -2.05 -2.76 -35.25
CA ARG A 81 -2.76 -2.42 -36.47
C ARG A 81 -3.41 -3.66 -37.09
#